data_AF-L5KWG0-F1
#
_entry.id   AF-L5KWG0-F1
#
_cell.length_a   1.000
_cell.length_b   1.000
_cell.length_c   1.000
_cell.angle_alpha   90.00
_cell.angle_beta   90.00
_cell.angle_gamma   90.00
#
_symmetry.space_group_name_H-M   'P 1'
#
loop_
_entity.id
_entity.type
_entity.pdbx_description
1 polymer ?
#
loop_
_entity_poly.entity_id
_entity_poly.type
_entity_poly.pdbx_seq_one_letter_code
_entity_poly.pdbx_strand_id
1 'polypeptide(L)'
;MIQGSYMLGNASQSYSYTICASPATVQWLLDNYDMARDVSLPRSTLCCHYFLHFQEQKLELIKAISFDKLIHLIFMGLRTCHLETRGNSKYHY
;
A
#
# COMPACT_ATOMS: atom_id res chain seq x y z
N MET A 1 4.97 31.56 -20.44
CA MET A 1 3.95 30.49 -20.24
C MET A 1 4.48 29.54 -19.18
N ILE A 2 3.60 29.20 -18.24
CA ILE A 2 3.85 28.48 -16.98
C ILE A 2 3.85 26.97 -17.23
N GLN A 3 4.73 26.22 -16.53
CA GLN A 3 4.61 24.85 -16.00
C GLN A 3 6.01 24.21 -16.04
N GLY A 4 6.58 23.67 -14.96
CA GLY A 4 6.07 23.31 -13.65
C GLY A 4 7.09 22.33 -13.10
N SER A 5 8.14 22.86 -12.48
CA SER A 5 9.16 22.08 -11.78
C SER A 5 8.46 21.32 -10.65
N TYR A 6 8.31 20.01 -10.79
CA TYR A 6 7.88 19.17 -9.68
C TYR A 6 9.04 19.10 -8.68
N MET A 7 8.95 19.96 -7.67
CA MET A 7 9.89 20.03 -6.57
C MET A 7 9.90 18.69 -5.81
N LEU A 8 11.10 18.16 -5.63
CA LEU A 8 11.63 17.58 -4.39
C LEU A 8 10.59 17.16 -3.33
N GLY A 9 10.39 15.85 -3.17
CA GLY A 9 9.47 15.26 -2.20
C GLY A 9 10.11 14.16 -1.35
N ASN A 10 11.18 14.50 -0.62
CA ASN A 10 11.43 14.03 0.74
C ASN A 10 11.21 12.52 1.06
N ALA A 11 12.14 11.66 0.62
CA ALA A 11 12.26 10.27 1.10
C ALA A 11 12.46 10.16 2.64
N SER A 12 12.73 11.28 3.31
CA SER A 12 12.93 11.37 4.76
C SER A 12 11.64 11.48 5.58
N GLN A 13 10.49 11.81 4.95
CA GLN A 13 9.19 11.80 5.65
C GLN A 13 8.59 10.39 5.75
N SER A 14 9.17 9.43 5.02
CA SER A 14 8.59 8.10 4.86
C SER A 14 8.71 7.17 6.07
N TYR A 15 9.60 7.50 7.00
CA TYR A 15 9.83 6.68 8.20
C TYR A 15 8.91 7.03 9.36
N SER A 16 8.21 8.17 9.33
CA SER A 16 7.43 8.63 10.49
C SER A 16 6.07 7.92 10.64
N TYR A 17 5.55 7.33 9.56
CA TYR A 17 4.25 6.64 9.57
C TYR A 17 4.35 5.11 9.69
N THR A 18 5.55 4.55 9.50
CA THR A 18 5.83 3.13 9.81
C THR A 18 5.84 2.88 11.33
N ILE A 19 5.88 3.93 12.16
CA ILE A 19 5.84 3.87 13.63
C ILE A 19 4.51 3.31 14.17
N CYS A 20 3.42 3.41 13.39
CA CYS A 20 2.10 2.92 13.80
C CYS A 20 1.82 1.47 13.37
N ALA A 21 2.61 0.92 12.44
CA ALA A 21 2.49 -0.45 11.98
C ALA A 21 3.66 -1.29 12.53
N SER A 22 3.50 -2.61 12.56
CA SER A 22 4.63 -3.48 12.93
C SER A 22 5.73 -3.31 11.89
N PRO A 23 6.99 -3.01 12.28
CA PRO A 23 8.11 -2.91 11.34
C PRO A 23 8.26 -4.18 10.48
N ALA A 24 7.92 -5.35 11.03
CA ALA A 24 7.94 -6.62 10.32
C ALA A 24 6.94 -6.65 9.15
N THR A 25 5.74 -6.12 9.36
CA THR A 25 4.70 -6.05 8.31
C THR A 25 5.06 -5.05 7.22
N VAL A 26 5.69 -3.92 7.59
CA VAL A 26 6.16 -2.94 6.61
C VAL A 26 7.27 -3.54 5.75
N GLN A 27 8.26 -4.18 6.37
CA GLN A 27 9.36 -4.82 5.66
C GLN A 27 8.85 -5.92 4.73
N TRP A 28 7.93 -6.77 5.21
CA TRP A 28 7.33 -7.80 4.38
C TRP A 28 6.60 -7.23 3.15
N LEU A 29 5.87 -6.11 3.31
CA LEU A 29 5.23 -5.47 2.16
C LEU A 29 6.26 -4.95 1.14
N LEU A 30 7.35 -4.34 1.59
CA LEU A 30 8.41 -3.85 0.72
C LEU A 30 9.22 -4.98 0.05
N ASP A 31 9.38 -6.12 0.73
CA ASP A 31 10.08 -7.29 0.19
C ASP A 31 9.25 -8.03 -0.87
N ASN A 32 7.91 -7.97 -0.77
CA ASN A 32 7.00 -8.71 -1.65
C ASN A 32 6.38 -7.84 -2.76
N TYR A 33 6.30 -6.53 -2.58
CA TYR A 33 5.60 -5.61 -3.49
C TYR A 33 6.44 -4.36 -3.73
N ASP A 34 6.45 -3.94 -4.99
CA ASP A 34 7.16 -2.76 -5.45
C ASP A 34 6.27 -1.88 -6.34
N MET A 35 6.55 -0.58 -6.38
CA MET A 35 5.81 0.38 -7.24
C MET A 35 6.20 0.20 -8.70
N ALA A 36 5.30 -0.39 -9.49
CA ALA A 36 5.48 -0.55 -10.94
C ALA A 36 4.64 0.46 -11.74
N ARG A 37 5.16 0.89 -12.90
CA ARG A 37 4.37 1.63 -13.89
C ARG A 37 3.63 0.63 -14.79
N ASP A 38 2.39 0.96 -15.14
CA ASP A 38 1.54 0.21 -16.08
C ASP A 38 1.10 -1.20 -15.63
N VAL A 39 1.34 -1.56 -14.37
CA VAL A 39 0.84 -2.79 -13.74
C VAL A 39 -0.12 -2.40 -12.62
N SER A 40 -1.19 -3.16 -12.47
CA SER A 40 -2.11 -3.03 -11.34
C SER A 40 -2.32 -4.37 -10.66
N LEU A 41 -2.50 -4.35 -9.35
CA LEU A 41 -2.75 -5.53 -8.54
C LEU A 41 -4.18 -5.48 -7.99
N PRO A 42 -4.97 -6.57 -8.10
CA PRO A 42 -6.28 -6.62 -7.48
C PRO A 42 -6.19 -6.41 -5.97
N ARG A 43 -6.98 -5.49 -5.42
CA ARG A 43 -7.03 -5.20 -3.97
C ARG A 43 -7.34 -6.46 -3.17
N SER A 44 -8.18 -7.36 -3.68
CA SER A 44 -8.50 -8.64 -3.04
C SER A 44 -7.27 -9.52 -2.86
N THR A 45 -6.39 -9.61 -3.86
CA THR A 45 -5.18 -10.44 -3.80
C THR A 45 -4.27 -9.96 -2.69
N LEU A 46 -4.07 -8.65 -2.63
CA LEU A 46 -3.19 -8.03 -1.66
C LEU A 46 -3.76 -8.09 -0.23
N CYS A 47 -5.06 -7.84 -0.06
CA CYS A 47 -5.75 -8.01 1.22
C CYS A 47 -5.69 -9.46 1.71
N CYS A 48 -5.90 -10.45 0.84
CA CYS A 48 -5.82 -11.86 1.20
C CYS A 48 -4.40 -12.25 1.65
N HIS A 49 -3.37 -11.79 0.92
CA HIS A 49 -1.98 -12.08 1.29
C HIS A 49 -1.60 -11.44 2.62
N TYR A 50 -2.01 -10.19 2.83
CA TYR A 50 -1.84 -9.49 4.11
C TYR A 50 -2.52 -10.24 5.27
N PHE A 51 -3.75 -10.74 5.06
CA PHE A 51 -4.48 -11.49 6.08
C PHE A 51 -3.79 -12.82 6.45
N LEU A 52 -3.25 -13.53 5.46
CA LEU A 52 -2.49 -14.76 5.70
C LEU A 52 -1.20 -14.47 6.48
N HIS A 53 -0.44 -13.46 6.06
CA HIS A 53 0.76 -13.01 6.78
C HIS A 53 0.43 -12.61 8.23
N PHE A 54 -0.71 -11.95 8.43
CA PHE A 54 -1.19 -11.57 9.75
C PHE A 54 -1.50 -12.81 10.64
N GLN A 55 -2.11 -13.86 10.07
CA GLN A 55 -2.35 -15.11 10.81
C GLN A 55 -1.06 -15.83 11.21
N GLU A 56 -0.07 -15.87 10.32
CA GLU A 56 1.20 -16.57 10.57
C GLU A 56 2.04 -15.88 11.64
N GLN A 57 2.04 -14.55 11.67
CA GLN A 57 2.91 -13.76 12.56
C GLN A 57 2.33 -13.55 13.97
N LYS A 58 1.12 -14.06 14.28
CA LYS A 58 0.40 -13.81 15.55
C LYS A 58 0.43 -12.33 15.96
N LEU A 59 0.37 -11.43 14.98
CA LEU A 59 0.46 -10.00 15.24
C LEU A 59 -0.74 -9.62 16.09
N GLU A 60 -0.48 -9.24 17.33
CA GLU A 60 -1.51 -8.75 18.24
C GLU A 60 -2.24 -7.61 17.52
N LEU A 61 -3.57 -7.74 17.42
CA LEU A 61 -4.50 -6.91 16.65
C LEU A 61 -4.63 -5.47 17.20
N ILE A 62 -3.58 -4.95 17.86
CA ILE A 62 -3.65 -3.85 18.82
C ILE A 62 -3.25 -2.49 18.21
N LYS A 63 -2.77 -2.43 16.97
CA LYS A 63 -2.60 -1.14 16.28
C LYS A 63 -3.25 -1.15 14.89
N ALA A 64 -4.57 -1.02 14.92
CA ALA A 64 -5.43 -0.99 13.76
C ALA A 64 -5.29 0.33 12.98
N ILE A 65 -4.24 0.44 12.17
CA ILE A 65 -4.33 1.19 10.94
C ILE A 65 -5.00 0.28 9.89
N SER A 66 -6.01 0.77 9.18
CA SER A 66 -6.63 -0.04 8.13
C SER A 66 -5.57 -0.40 7.09
N PHE A 67 -5.64 -1.61 6.53
CA PHE A 67 -4.75 -2.06 5.45
C PHE A 67 -4.63 -1.00 4.34
N ASP A 68 -5.75 -0.36 3.99
CA ASP A 68 -5.79 0.73 3.01
C ASP A 68 -4.95 1.95 3.39
N LYS A 69 -4.96 2.33 4.67
CA LYS A 69 -4.12 3.42 5.14
C LYS A 69 -2.66 2.99 5.17
N LEU A 70 -2.38 1.76 5.60
CA LEU A 70 -1.02 1.22 5.64
C LEU A 70 -0.36 1.20 4.25
N ILE A 71 -1.07 0.70 3.25
CA ILE A 71 -0.52 0.57 1.90
C ILE A 71 -0.28 1.93 1.24
N HIS A 72 -1.19 2.90 1.40
CA HIS A 72 -0.98 4.26 0.87
C HIS A 72 0.12 5.04 1.61
N LEU A 73 0.46 4.62 2.84
CA LEU A 73 1.59 5.17 3.58
C LEU A 73 2.91 4.58 3.10
N ILE A 74 3.01 3.25 2.99
CA ILE A 74 4.23 2.57 2.53
C ILE A 74 4.52 2.92 1.06
N PHE A 75 3.50 2.77 0.20
CA PHE A 75 3.58 3.06 -1.22
C PHE A 75 3.06 4.46 -1.50
N MET A 76 3.89 5.46 -1.18
CA MET A 76 3.54 6.86 -1.41
C MET A 76 3.21 7.11 -2.89
N GLY A 77 2.03 7.67 -3.15
CA GLY A 77 1.57 7.94 -4.52
C GLY A 77 0.93 6.74 -5.22
N LEU A 78 0.63 5.66 -4.49
CA LEU A 78 -0.21 4.57 -4.98
C LEU A 78 -1.56 5.12 -5.47
N ARG A 79 -1.96 4.71 -6.67
CA ARG A 79 -3.22 5.13 -7.27
C ARG A 79 -4.20 3.99 -7.16
N THR A 80 -5.37 4.24 -6.57
CA THR A 80 -6.45 3.26 -6.64
C THR A 80 -7.19 3.43 -7.96
N CYS A 81 -7.15 2.41 -8.81
CA CYS A 81 -7.90 2.36 -10.06
C CYS A 81 -9.15 1.51 -9.89
N HIS A 82 -10.26 1.99 -10.47
CA HIS A 82 -11.50 1.22 -10.53
C HIS A 82 -11.60 0.57 -11.91
N LEU A 83 -11.47 -0.75 -11.96
CA LEU A 83 -11.63 -1.50 -13.20
C LEU A 83 -13.07 -2.01 -13.27
N GLU A 84 -13.89 -1.34 -14.07
CA GLU A 84 -15.24 -1.78 -14.38
C GLU A 84 -15.20 -2.76 -15.56
N THR A 85 -15.51 -4.02 -15.30
CA THR A 85 -15.88 -4.97 -16.36
C THR A 85 -17.40 -5.15 -16.33
N ARG A 86 -18.02 -5.57 -17.44
CA ARG A 86 -19.48 -5.71 -17.57
C ARG A 86 -20.07 -6.50 -16.38
N GLY A 87 -20.65 -5.78 -15.41
CA GLY A 87 -21.26 -6.32 -14.19
C GLY A 87 -20.33 -6.60 -13.00
N ASN A 88 -19.02 -6.32 -13.09
CA ASN A 88 -18.06 -6.56 -12.01
C ASN A 88 -17.11 -5.36 -11.84
N SER A 89 -17.39 -4.57 -10.81
CA SER A 89 -16.56 -3.46 -10.35
C SER A 89 -15.52 -3.98 -9.35
N LYS A 90 -14.23 -3.85 -9.66
CA LYS A 90 -13.14 -4.28 -8.77
C LYS A 90 -12.14 -3.15 -8.55
N TYR A 91 -11.68 -3.03 -7.31
CA TYR A 91 -10.62 -2.09 -6.93
C TYR A 91 -9.25 -2.70 -7.17
N HIS A 92 -8.37 -1.92 -7.79
CA HIS A 92 -6.99 -2.26 -8.06
C HIS A 92 -6.07 -1.17 -7.49
N TYR A 93 -4.87 -1.57 -7.11
CA TYR A 93 -3.76 -0.69 -6.76
C TYR A 93 -2.72 -0.66 -7.87
#